data_AF-A0A849UYU0-F1
#
_entry.id   AF-A0A849UYU0-F1
#
_cell.length_a   1.000
_cell.length_b   1.000
_cell.length_c   1.000
_cell.angle_alpha   90.00
_cell.angle_beta   90.00
_cell.angle_gamma   90.00
#
_symmetry.space_group_name_H-M   'P 1'
#
loop_
_entity.id
_entity.type
_entity.pdbx_description
1 polymer ?
#
loop_
_entity_poly.entity_id
_entity_poly.type
_entity_poly.pdbx_seq_one_letter_code
_entity_poly.pdbx_strand_id
1 'polypeptide(L)'
;AVILPNDFYHPLLNDSKLLTEKQRNTLRPIIEKESISFSVAAVSNVIIDKINILQASFKAMHIAISNLKTTPTYLLIDGNRFKPYNKINHTCIVKGDSKYASIAAASILAKTYRDEYMLKLHNKFNYYGWDKNKGYGTGFHRDAIAKYGLCKYHRKSFKI
;
A
#
# COMPACT_ATOMS: atom_id res chain seq x y z
N ALA A 1 -3.57 -1.58 -7.45
CA ALA A 1 -4.20 -2.63 -8.28
C ALA A 1 -3.23 -2.98 -9.39
N VAL A 2 -3.12 -4.26 -9.74
CA VAL A 2 -2.17 -4.77 -10.74
C VAL A 2 -2.88 -5.84 -11.56
N ILE A 3 -2.71 -5.80 -12.88
CA ILE A 3 -3.06 -6.84 -13.85
C ILE A 3 -1.75 -7.27 -14.49
N LEU A 4 -1.33 -8.51 -14.24
CA LEU A 4 -0.14 -9.12 -14.82
C LEU A 4 -0.51 -9.93 -16.07
N PRO A 5 0.43 -10.12 -17.00
CA PRO A 5 0.38 -11.19 -18.00
C PRO A 5 0.20 -12.56 -17.33
N ASN A 6 -0.48 -13.48 -18.03
CA ASN A 6 -0.76 -14.83 -17.50
C ASN A 6 0.51 -15.65 -17.25
N ASP A 7 1.56 -15.38 -18.02
CA ASP A 7 2.87 -16.03 -17.99
C ASP A 7 3.91 -15.24 -17.16
N PHE A 8 3.49 -14.17 -16.47
CA PHE A 8 4.40 -13.38 -15.65
C PHE A 8 4.98 -14.24 -14.51
N TYR A 9 6.30 -14.34 -14.51
CA TYR A 9 7.06 -14.99 -13.46
C TYR A 9 8.31 -14.18 -13.13
N HIS A 10 8.61 -14.06 -11.84
CA HIS A 10 9.86 -13.50 -11.38
C HIS A 10 10.29 -14.22 -10.09
N PRO A 11 11.54 -14.73 -9.98
CA PRO A 11 11.95 -15.60 -8.88
C PRO A 11 11.92 -14.91 -7.50
N LEU A 12 12.11 -13.59 -7.47
CA LEU A 12 12.02 -12.80 -6.24
C LEU A 12 10.59 -12.38 -5.86
N LEU A 13 9.59 -12.61 -6.71
CA LEU A 13 8.23 -12.16 -6.43
C LEU A 13 7.62 -13.02 -5.32
N ASN A 14 7.37 -12.40 -4.17
CA ASN A 14 6.79 -13.05 -2.99
C ASN A 14 6.10 -12.00 -2.10
N ASP A 15 5.59 -12.39 -0.93
CA ASP A 15 5.05 -11.48 0.08
C ASP A 15 6.05 -10.34 0.34
N SER A 16 5.60 -9.11 0.11
CA SER A 16 6.38 -7.89 0.27
C SER A 16 7.04 -7.76 1.65
N LYS A 17 6.48 -8.37 2.70
CA LYS A 17 7.00 -8.37 4.06
C LYS A 17 8.20 -9.30 4.25
N LEU A 18 8.33 -10.34 3.43
CA LEU A 18 9.46 -11.27 3.44
C LEU A 18 10.66 -10.75 2.63
N LEU A 19 10.42 -9.75 1.78
CA LEU A 19 11.46 -9.13 0.96
C LEU A 19 12.21 -8.03 1.72
N THR A 20 13.48 -7.85 1.38
CA THR A 20 14.24 -6.66 1.80
C THR A 20 13.78 -5.42 1.03
N GLU A 21 14.07 -4.23 1.57
CA GLU A 21 13.77 -2.96 0.88
C GLU A 21 14.45 -2.90 -0.50
N LYS A 22 15.70 -3.38 -0.60
CA LYS A 22 16.45 -3.47 -1.85
C LYS A 22 15.72 -4.35 -2.88
N GLN A 23 15.29 -5.55 -2.49
CA GLN A 23 14.55 -6.46 -3.38
C GLN A 23 13.23 -5.86 -3.85
N ARG A 24 12.46 -5.21 -2.95
CA ARG A 24 11.21 -4.53 -3.34
C ARG A 24 11.48 -3.40 -4.34
N ASN A 25 12.52 -2.60 -4.11
CA ASN A 25 12.89 -1.50 -5.01
C ASN A 25 13.38 -2.00 -6.39
N THR A 26 14.03 -3.16 -6.45
CA THR A 26 14.36 -3.84 -7.72
C THR A 26 13.12 -4.37 -8.44
N LEU A 27 12.15 -4.94 -7.71
CA LEU A 27 10.94 -5.50 -8.29
C LEU A 27 9.96 -4.45 -8.80
N ARG A 28 9.88 -3.28 -8.15
CA ARG A 28 8.96 -2.21 -8.53
C ARG A 28 9.00 -1.87 -10.04
N PRO A 29 10.14 -1.46 -10.63
CA PRO A 29 10.19 -1.10 -12.04
C PRO A 29 9.87 -2.28 -12.97
N ILE A 30 10.19 -3.51 -12.57
CA ILE A 30 9.85 -4.72 -13.33
C ILE A 30 8.34 -4.90 -13.35
N ILE A 31 7.68 -4.85 -12.19
CA ILE A 31 6.22 -4.96 -12.09
C ILE A 31 5.56 -3.83 -12.88
N GLU A 32 6.02 -2.59 -12.74
CA GLU A 32 5.45 -1.44 -13.47
C GLU A 32 5.58 -1.60 -14.99
N LYS A 33 6.71 -2.13 -15.47
CA LYS A 33 6.98 -2.34 -16.90
C LYS A 33 6.21 -3.51 -17.48
N GLU A 34 6.15 -4.63 -16.78
CA GLU A 34 5.60 -5.89 -17.30
C GLU A 34 4.09 -6.04 -17.04
N SER A 35 3.50 -5.23 -16.15
CA SER A 35 2.04 -5.26 -15.93
C SER A 35 1.28 -4.77 -17.15
N ILE A 36 0.23 -5.50 -17.54
CA ILE A 36 -0.77 -5.05 -18.54
C ILE A 36 -1.37 -3.71 -18.10
N SER A 37 -1.71 -3.61 -16.81
CA SER A 37 -2.19 -2.38 -16.21
C SER A 37 -1.88 -2.37 -14.72
N PHE A 38 -1.48 -1.23 -14.18
CA PHE A 38 -1.36 -1.04 -12.75
C PHE A 38 -1.77 0.36 -12.36
N SER A 39 -2.11 0.52 -11.08
CA SER A 39 -2.35 1.81 -10.48
C SER A 39 -2.11 1.77 -8.98
N VAL A 40 -1.53 2.82 -8.44
CA VAL A 40 -1.30 3.02 -7.01
C VAL A 40 -2.11 4.22 -6.55
N ALA A 41 -2.87 4.04 -5.48
CA ALA A 41 -3.70 5.08 -4.90
C ALA A 41 -3.42 5.24 -3.41
N ALA A 42 -3.57 6.46 -2.92
CA ALA A 42 -3.43 6.80 -1.51
C ALA A 42 -4.65 7.58 -1.03
N VAL A 43 -4.97 7.42 0.24
CA VAL A 43 -6.02 8.17 0.95
C VAL A 43 -5.38 8.92 2.10
N SER A 44 -5.66 10.21 2.21
CA SER A 44 -5.02 11.09 3.20
C SER A 44 -5.44 10.74 4.63
N ASN A 45 -4.61 11.09 5.60
CA ASN A 45 -4.93 10.98 7.04
C ASN A 45 -6.23 11.69 7.40
N VAL A 46 -6.53 12.83 6.77
CA VAL A 46 -7.81 13.56 6.97
C VAL A 46 -9.01 12.69 6.61
N ILE A 47 -8.95 11.92 5.52
CA ILE A 47 -10.04 11.01 5.15
C ILE A 47 -10.04 9.80 6.07
N ILE A 48 -8.88 9.23 6.41
CA ILE A 48 -8.77 8.10 7.35
C ILE A 48 -9.43 8.44 8.69
N ASP A 49 -9.16 9.62 9.24
CA ASP A 49 -9.75 10.09 10.49
C ASP A 49 -11.28 10.24 10.41
N LYS A 50 -11.83 10.53 9.22
CA LYS A 50 -13.28 10.67 9.00
C LYS A 50 -14.01 9.33 8.84
N ILE A 51 -13.41 8.37 8.12
CA ILE A 51 -14.12 7.15 7.70
C ILE A 51 -13.56 5.86 8.31
N ASN A 52 -12.56 5.95 9.19
CA ASN A 52 -11.74 4.86 9.72
C ASN A 52 -10.83 4.15 8.69
N ILE A 53 -9.86 3.39 9.20
CA ILE A 53 -8.80 2.77 8.39
C ILE A 53 -9.31 1.65 7.49
N LEU A 54 -10.34 0.91 7.90
CA LEU A 54 -10.89 -0.17 7.09
C LEU A 54 -11.59 0.39 5.85
N GLN A 55 -12.44 1.41 6.03
CA GLN A 55 -13.12 2.05 4.91
C GLN A 55 -12.13 2.84 4.03
N ALA A 56 -11.13 3.48 4.62
CA ALA A 56 -10.08 4.16 3.85
C ALA A 56 -9.26 3.19 3.01
N SER A 57 -9.02 1.96 3.50
CA SER A 57 -8.37 0.90 2.73
C SER A 57 -9.21 0.51 1.53
N PHE A 58 -10.51 0.26 1.70
CA PHE A 58 -11.42 -0.02 0.58
C PHE A 58 -11.50 1.14 -0.41
N LYS A 59 -11.56 2.39 0.08
CA LYS A 59 -11.55 3.58 -0.77
C LYS A 59 -10.27 3.66 -1.61
N ALA A 60 -9.11 3.41 -1.02
CA ALA A 60 -7.84 3.37 -1.74
C ALA A 60 -7.83 2.27 -2.81
N MET A 61 -8.35 1.07 -2.48
CA MET A 61 -8.48 -0.03 -3.45
C MET A 61 -9.41 0.35 -4.61
N HIS A 62 -10.57 0.96 -4.33
CA HIS A 62 -11.52 1.41 -5.36
C HIS A 62 -10.94 2.48 -6.28
N ILE A 63 -10.20 3.46 -5.73
CA ILE A 63 -9.48 4.46 -6.54
C ILE A 63 -8.40 3.79 -7.40
N ALA A 64 -7.65 2.82 -6.85
CA ALA A 64 -6.66 2.10 -7.62
C ALA A 64 -7.30 1.29 -8.76
N ILE A 65 -8.48 0.71 -8.56
CA ILE A 65 -9.21 -0.01 -9.62
C ILE A 65 -9.72 0.98 -10.68
N SER A 66 -10.31 2.12 -10.28
CA SER A 66 -10.84 3.11 -11.24
C SER A 66 -9.78 3.73 -12.14
N ASN A 67 -8.53 3.77 -11.66
CA ASN A 67 -7.41 4.36 -12.37
C ASN A 67 -6.66 3.36 -13.24
N LEU A 68 -7.10 2.10 -13.32
CA LEU A 68 -6.54 1.13 -14.28
C LEU A 68 -6.90 1.55 -15.70
N LYS A 69 -5.93 1.44 -16.61
CA LYS A 69 -6.15 1.66 -18.05
C LYS A 69 -6.96 0.53 -18.70
N THR A 70 -6.90 -0.66 -18.10
CA THR A 70 -7.63 -1.86 -18.55
C THR A 70 -8.63 -2.26 -17.48
N THR A 71 -9.90 -2.41 -17.85
CA THR A 71 -10.95 -2.84 -16.93
C THR A 71 -10.75 -4.32 -16.56
N PRO A 72 -10.59 -4.66 -15.27
CA PRO A 72 -10.46 -6.05 -14.84
C PRO A 72 -11.80 -6.79 -14.96
N THR A 73 -11.75 -8.08 -15.28
CA THR A 73 -12.93 -8.97 -15.30
C THR A 73 -13.21 -9.60 -13.94
N TYR A 74 -12.19 -9.71 -13.08
CA TYR A 74 -12.27 -10.30 -11.75
C TYR A 74 -11.26 -9.66 -10.81
N LEU A 75 -11.58 -9.56 -9.52
CA LEU A 75 -10.70 -8.98 -8.50
C LEU A 75 -10.25 -10.03 -7.47
N LEU A 76 -8.94 -10.19 -7.32
CA LEU A 76 -8.36 -10.94 -6.21
C LEU A 76 -7.90 -9.95 -5.14
N ILE A 77 -8.46 -10.04 -3.93
CA ILE A 77 -8.22 -9.08 -2.84
C ILE A 77 -7.50 -9.78 -1.70
N ASP A 78 -6.39 -9.21 -1.23
CA ASP A 78 -5.72 -9.71 -0.02
C ASP A 78 -6.53 -9.38 1.24
N GLY A 79 -6.82 -10.40 2.04
CA GLY A 79 -7.58 -10.29 3.28
C GLY A 79 -8.88 -11.09 3.25
N ASN A 80 -9.76 -10.80 4.21
CA ASN A 80 -11.02 -11.53 4.41
C ASN A 80 -12.27 -10.68 4.15
N ARG A 81 -12.11 -9.40 3.77
CA ARG A 81 -13.20 -8.45 3.57
C ARG A 81 -12.87 -7.53 2.42
N PHE A 82 -13.88 -7.22 1.62
CA PHE A 82 -13.83 -6.22 0.57
C PHE A 82 -15.23 -5.63 0.38
N LYS A 83 -15.31 -4.35 0.02
CA LYS A 83 -16.57 -3.75 -0.45
C LYS A 83 -16.68 -3.98 -1.95
N PRO A 84 -17.77 -4.61 -2.44
CA PRO A 84 -17.98 -4.80 -3.88
C PRO A 84 -17.70 -3.52 -4.68
N TYR A 85 -17.04 -3.68 -5.82
CA TYR A 85 -16.71 -2.58 -6.71
C TYR A 85 -17.49 -2.74 -8.01
N ASN A 86 -18.49 -1.88 -8.21
CA ASN A 86 -19.42 -1.95 -9.33
C ASN A 86 -20.03 -3.37 -9.48
N LYS A 87 -20.02 -3.93 -10.68
CA LYS A 87 -20.50 -5.28 -11.00
C LYS A 87 -19.35 -6.29 -11.17
N ILE A 88 -18.13 -5.94 -10.76
CA ILE A 88 -16.96 -6.83 -10.94
C ILE A 88 -16.91 -7.81 -9.77
N ASN A 89 -16.92 -9.10 -10.11
CA ASN A 89 -16.82 -10.17 -9.12
C ASN A 89 -15.44 -10.14 -8.43
N HIS A 90 -15.41 -10.58 -7.17
CA HIS A 90 -14.19 -10.60 -6.39
C HIS A 90 -14.11 -11.81 -5.47
N THR A 91 -12.89 -12.20 -5.13
CA THR A 91 -12.60 -13.14 -4.04
C THR A 91 -11.62 -12.52 -3.07
N CYS A 92 -11.92 -12.65 -1.77
CA CYS A 92 -11.01 -12.28 -0.69
C CYS A 92 -10.15 -13.49 -0.33
N ILE A 93 -8.83 -13.31 -0.28
CA ILE A 93 -7.85 -14.36 -0.08
C ILE A 93 -6.97 -13.99 1.10
N VAL A 94 -7.10 -14.73 2.19
CA VAL A 94 -6.23 -14.55 3.36
C VAL A 94 -4.80 -14.99 3.01
N LYS A 95 -3.84 -14.10 3.22
CA LYS A 95 -2.44 -14.24 2.80
C LYS A 95 -2.36 -14.46 1.29
N GLY A 96 -3.06 -13.61 0.54
CA GLY A 96 -3.11 -13.71 -0.91
C GLY A 96 -1.78 -13.36 -1.57
N ASP A 97 -0.99 -12.52 -0.92
CA ASP A 97 0.36 -12.09 -1.33
C ASP A 97 1.38 -13.25 -1.39
N SER A 98 1.21 -14.31 -0.58
CA SER A 98 2.04 -15.52 -0.67
C SER A 98 1.52 -16.58 -1.64
N LYS A 99 0.34 -16.38 -2.24
CA LYS A 99 -0.36 -17.38 -3.07
C LYS A 99 -0.55 -16.94 -4.52
N TYR A 100 -0.70 -15.65 -4.77
CA TYR A 100 -1.04 -15.10 -6.09
C TYR A 100 -0.06 -14.01 -6.49
N ALA A 101 0.57 -14.18 -7.65
CA ALA A 101 1.53 -13.22 -8.20
C ALA A 101 0.96 -11.80 -8.32
N SER A 102 -0.29 -11.66 -8.77
CA SER A 102 -0.96 -10.35 -8.91
C SER A 102 -1.15 -9.64 -7.56
N ILE A 103 -1.42 -10.40 -6.49
CA ILE A 103 -1.54 -9.84 -5.14
C ILE A 103 -0.15 -9.47 -4.60
N ALA A 104 0.83 -10.36 -4.76
CA ALA A 104 2.23 -10.09 -4.39
C ALA A 104 2.74 -8.80 -5.04
N ALA A 105 2.57 -8.68 -6.37
CA ALA A 105 2.95 -7.51 -7.15
C ALA A 105 2.25 -6.24 -6.66
N ALA A 106 0.94 -6.30 -6.42
CA ALA A 106 0.18 -5.16 -5.88
C ALA A 106 0.66 -4.74 -4.49
N SER A 107 1.00 -5.69 -3.62
CA SER A 107 1.53 -5.42 -2.27
C SER A 107 2.91 -4.76 -2.32
N ILE A 108 3.79 -5.21 -3.24
CA ILE A 108 5.11 -4.63 -3.45
C ILE A 108 4.97 -3.17 -3.91
N LEU A 109 4.16 -2.89 -4.94
CA LEU A 109 3.93 -1.51 -5.38
C LEU A 109 3.36 -0.64 -4.25
N ALA A 110 2.35 -1.13 -3.53
CA ALA A 110 1.78 -0.37 -2.42
C ALA A 110 2.84 -0.04 -1.36
N LYS A 111 3.71 -1.00 -1.02
CA LYS A 111 4.77 -0.83 -0.02
C LYS A 111 5.86 0.13 -0.48
N THR A 112 6.36 -0.01 -1.70
CA THR A 112 7.46 0.83 -2.22
C THR A 112 7.02 2.28 -2.38
N TYR A 113 5.82 2.54 -2.92
CA TYR A 113 5.29 3.90 -3.03
C TYR A 113 5.03 4.51 -1.65
N ARG A 114 4.55 3.73 -0.68
CA ARG A 114 4.33 4.20 0.69
C ARG A 114 5.64 4.57 1.38
N ASP A 115 6.66 3.74 1.25
CA ASP A 115 7.97 3.98 1.86
C ASP A 115 8.67 5.19 1.25
N GLU A 116 8.61 5.34 -0.08
CA GLU A 116 9.09 6.53 -0.78
C GLU A 116 8.38 7.80 -0.29
N TYR A 117 7.06 7.75 -0.12
CA TYR A 117 6.29 8.87 0.41
C TYR A 117 6.71 9.23 1.85
N MET A 118 6.94 8.24 2.72
CA MET A 118 7.40 8.51 4.08
C MET A 118 8.80 9.11 4.12
N LEU A 119 9.70 8.69 3.23
CA LEU A 119 11.02 9.29 3.10
C LEU A 119 10.94 10.76 2.65
N LYS A 120 10.08 11.06 1.66
CA LYS A 120 9.83 12.45 1.24
C LYS A 120 9.28 13.31 2.38
N LEU A 121 8.42 12.75 3.23
CA LEU A 121 7.92 13.44 4.41
C LEU A 121 9.01 13.62 5.47
N HIS A 122 9.87 12.62 5.69
CA HIS A 122 11.00 12.73 6.60
C HIS A 122 11.91 13.90 6.25
N ASN A 123 12.21 14.13 4.96
CA ASN A 123 13.02 15.28 4.54
C ASN A 123 12.42 16.63 4.97
N LYS A 124 11.10 16.72 5.19
CA LYS A 124 10.40 17.91 5.67
C LYS A 124 10.17 17.92 7.19
N PHE A 125 10.10 16.75 7.81
CA PHE A 125 9.81 16.54 9.23
C PHE A 125 10.77 15.48 9.81
N ASN A 126 12.07 15.78 9.76
CA ASN A 126 13.13 14.80 10.05
C ASN A 126 13.08 14.27 11.49
N TYR A 127 12.60 15.10 12.41
CA TYR A 127 12.51 14.81 13.84
C TYR A 127 11.51 13.71 14.21
N TYR A 128 10.61 13.29 13.31
CA TYR A 128 9.72 12.13 13.56
C TYR A 128 10.33 10.76 13.18
N GLY A 129 11.51 10.72 12.55
CA GLY A 129 12.21 9.46 12.22
C GLY A 129 11.48 8.57 11.21
N TRP A 130 10.68 9.19 10.34
CA TRP A 130 9.85 8.50 9.34
C TRP A 130 10.63 7.77 8.23
N ASP A 131 11.90 8.09 8.05
CA ASP A 131 12.84 7.31 7.22
C ASP A 131 12.99 5.87 7.74
N LYS A 132 12.96 5.67 9.06
CA LYS A 132 13.08 4.35 9.70
C LYS A 132 11.73 3.75 10.05
N ASN A 133 10.92 4.49 10.82
CA ASN A 133 9.68 3.95 11.38
C ASN A 133 8.50 4.00 10.40
N LYS A 134 8.62 4.64 9.24
CA LYS A 134 7.55 4.76 8.21
C LYS A 134 6.18 5.23 8.74
N GLY A 135 6.17 5.96 9.85
CA GLY A 135 4.98 6.47 10.54
C GLY A 135 4.38 5.53 11.60
N TYR A 136 4.97 4.36 11.87
CA TYR A 136 4.57 3.48 12.97
C TYR A 136 4.92 4.10 14.33
N GLY A 137 4.09 3.87 15.35
CA GLY A 137 4.22 4.41 16.72
C GLY A 137 5.34 3.75 17.53
N THR A 138 6.56 3.75 17.01
CA THR A 138 7.78 3.32 17.72
C THR A 138 8.08 4.26 18.91
N GLY A 139 8.90 3.81 19.87
CA GLY A 139 9.31 4.65 21.00
C GLY A 139 9.83 6.02 20.56
N PHE A 140 10.78 6.02 19.61
CA PHE A 140 11.31 7.24 19.01
C PHE A 140 10.21 8.17 18.43
N HIS A 141 9.23 7.60 17.74
CA HIS A 141 8.15 8.40 17.15
C HIS A 141 7.25 9.03 18.22
N ARG A 142 6.94 8.29 19.28
CA ARG A 142 6.17 8.80 20.42
C ARG A 142 6.91 9.89 21.16
N ASP A 143 8.21 9.72 21.39
CA ASP A 143 9.05 10.73 22.04
C ASP A 143 9.13 12.01 21.19
N ALA A 144 9.26 11.86 19.86
CA ALA A 144 9.21 12.97 18.93
C ALA A 144 7.85 13.70 18.95
N ILE A 145 6.74 12.96 19.05
CA ILE A 145 5.40 13.56 19.17
C ILE A 145 5.25 14.27 20.52
N ALA A 146 5.76 13.71 21.62
CA ALA A 146 5.74 14.36 22.92
C ALA A 146 6.54 15.68 22.91
N LYS A 147 7.67 15.71 22.19
CA LYS A 147 8.54 16.89 22.10
C LYS A 147 8.06 17.95 21.12
N TYR A 148 7.57 17.55 19.94
CA TYR A 148 7.28 18.45 18.82
C TYR A 148 5.78 18.55 18.47
N GLY A 149 4.92 17.80 19.15
CA GLY A 149 3.50 17.70 18.88
C GLY A 149 3.17 16.91 17.61
N LEU A 150 1.87 16.72 17.36
CA LEU A 150 1.35 16.13 16.12
C LEU A 150 1.41 17.15 14.98
N CYS A 151 1.91 16.73 13.81
CA CYS A 151 1.80 17.53 12.58
C CYS A 151 0.60 17.13 11.70
N LYS A 152 0.40 17.87 10.60
CA LYS A 152 -0.71 17.68 9.64
C LYS A 152 -0.81 16.29 8.98
N TYR A 153 0.22 15.46 9.04
CA TYR A 153 0.22 14.11 8.45
C TYR A 153 -0.12 12.99 9.45
N HIS A 154 -0.20 13.30 10.74
CA HIS A 154 -0.61 12.33 11.75
C HIS A 154 -2.11 12.05 11.64
N ARG A 155 -2.50 10.80 11.94
CA ARG A 155 -3.89 10.38 12.05
C ARG A 155 -4.35 10.66 13.48
N LYS A 156 -5.20 11.67 13.65
CA LYS A 156 -5.62 12.13 14.99
C LYS A 156 -6.61 11.17 15.66
N SER A 157 -7.27 10.32 14.87
CA SER A 157 -8.17 9.27 15.37
C SER A 157 -7.44 8.05 15.95
N PHE A 158 -6.13 7.92 15.73
CA PHE A 158 -5.34 6.81 16.23
C PHE A 158 -4.76 7.16 17.60
N LYS A 159 -4.79 6.20 18.54
CA LYS A 159 -4.01 6.29 19.77
C LYS A 159 -2.54 6.06 19.40
N ILE A 160 -1.70 7.07 19.62
CA ILE A 160 -0.25 7.00 19.43
C ILE A 160 0.40 6.94 20.81
#